data_AF-A0A820LCJ7-F1
#
_entry.id   AF-A0A820LCJ7-F1
#
_cell.length_a   1.000
_cell.length_b   1.000
_cell.length_c   1.000
_cell.angle_alpha   90.00
_cell.angle_beta   90.00
_cell.angle_gamma   90.00
#
_symmetry.space_group_name_H-M   'P 1'
#
loop_
_entity.id
_entity.type
_entity.pdbx_description
1 polymer ?
#
loop_
_entity_poly.entity_id
_entity_poly.type
_entity_poly.pdbx_seq_one_letter_code
_entity_poly.pdbx_strand_id
1 'polypeptide(L)'
;MRKTPDVSIDLLSFLKPFSQRKYNEKLQNRSILSQITMSIWYSFGNIVGYGVGFHVRTAAGRLVAVGLYMLSLILVASYTANLASDLTISKSKDIISSIEDIKNGKISFNRIGVFIGTASEDYYLREISSDNKSYYPLKTRQGLYDS
;
A
#
# COMPACT_ATOMS: atom_id res chain seq x y z
N MET A 1 10.87 24.73 49.83
CA MET A 1 12.06 23.86 49.85
C MET A 1 11.77 22.62 49.01
N ARG A 2 12.46 22.46 47.88
CA ARG A 2 12.25 21.38 46.90
C ARG A 2 13.04 20.16 47.39
N LYS A 3 12.35 19.10 47.81
CA LYS A 3 12.95 17.85 48.31
C LYS A 3 13.71 17.18 47.17
N THR A 4 15.00 16.93 47.36
CA THR A 4 15.86 16.21 46.41
C THR A 4 15.31 14.80 46.16
N PRO A 5 15.27 14.30 44.91
CA PRO A 5 14.84 12.94 44.64
C PRO A 5 15.91 11.95 45.11
N ASP A 6 15.56 11.10 46.07
CA ASP A 6 16.43 10.05 46.60
C ASP A 6 16.70 8.99 45.51
N VAL A 7 17.83 9.13 44.81
CA VAL A 7 18.36 8.19 43.80
C VAL A 7 18.42 6.75 44.32
N SER A 8 18.58 6.60 45.64
CA SER A 8 18.56 5.33 46.38
C SER A 8 17.25 4.55 46.21
N ILE A 9 16.11 5.25 46.13
CA ILE A 9 14.77 4.65 46.00
C ILE A 9 14.54 4.19 44.55
N ASP A 10 15.06 4.94 43.58
CA ASP A 10 14.99 4.59 42.15
C ASP A 10 15.81 3.33 41.83
N LEU A 11 17.02 3.18 42.41
CA LEU A 11 17.85 1.98 42.25
C LEU A 11 17.17 0.72 42.81
N LEU A 12 16.52 0.82 43.97
CA LEU A 12 15.74 -0.29 44.53
C LEU A 12 14.50 -0.61 43.68
N SER A 13 13.89 0.39 43.04
CA SER A 13 12.75 0.19 42.13
C SER A 13 13.14 -0.53 40.82
N PHE A 14 14.38 -0.33 40.36
CA PHE A 14 14.92 -0.96 39.15
C PHE A 14 15.18 -2.47 39.32
N LEU A 15 15.51 -2.93 40.54
CA LEU A 15 15.77 -4.33 40.87
C LEU A 15 14.52 -5.13 41.30
N LYS A 16 13.43 -4.45 41.70
CA LYS A 16 12.14 -5.09 42.04
C LYS A 16 11.60 -6.08 40.99
N PRO A 17 11.62 -5.79 39.67
CA PRO A 17 11.08 -6.73 38.68
C PRO A 17 11.85 -8.06 38.62
N PHE A 18 13.16 -8.07 38.92
CA PHE A 18 13.96 -9.31 38.90
C PHE A 18 13.66 -10.21 40.11
N SER A 19 13.48 -9.60 41.29
CA SER A 19 13.09 -10.32 42.51
C SER A 19 11.64 -10.83 42.46
N GLN A 20 10.71 -10.04 41.91
CA GLN A 20 9.30 -10.42 41.75
C GLN A 20 9.06 -11.51 40.69
N ARG A 21 9.96 -11.68 39.71
CA ARG A 21 9.88 -12.77 38.74
C ARG A 21 10.11 -14.13 39.38
N LYS A 22 10.93 -14.20 40.43
CA LYS A 22 11.33 -15.46 41.07
C LYS A 22 10.31 -16.00 42.09
N TYR A 23 9.35 -15.16 42.52
CA TYR A 23 8.37 -15.46 43.57
C TYR A 23 6.91 -15.57 43.08
N ASN A 24 6.65 -15.47 41.76
CA ASN A 24 5.30 -15.57 41.22
C ASN A 24 5.01 -16.96 40.66
N GLU A 25 4.42 -17.82 41.49
CA GLU A 25 4.01 -19.20 41.13
C GLU A 25 3.03 -19.24 39.94
N LYS A 26 2.24 -18.16 39.73
CA LYS A 26 1.29 -18.01 38.60
C LYS A 26 1.95 -17.88 37.22
N LEU A 27 3.22 -17.47 37.14
CA LEU A 27 3.98 -17.39 35.88
C LEU A 27 4.72 -18.69 35.58
N GLN A 28 5.11 -19.44 36.61
CA GLN A 28 5.93 -20.64 36.48
C GLN A 28 5.11 -21.87 36.03
N ASN A 29 3.81 -21.91 36.38
CA ASN A 29 2.90 -23.00 36.00
C ASN A 29 2.21 -22.80 34.62
N ARG A 30 2.57 -21.74 33.87
CA ARG A 30 2.05 -21.50 32.51
C ARG A 30 3.05 -22.05 31.50
N SER A 31 2.57 -22.96 30.64
CA SER A 31 3.34 -23.48 29.51
C SER A 31 4.04 -22.33 28.76
N ILE A 32 5.33 -22.50 28.46
CA ILE A 32 6.17 -21.50 27.78
C ILE A 32 5.50 -21.03 26.48
N LEU A 33 4.79 -21.93 25.80
CA LEU A 33 3.99 -21.62 24.63
C LEU A 33 2.89 -20.58 24.92
N SER A 34 2.18 -20.68 26.04
CA SER A 34 1.15 -19.70 26.42
C SER A 34 1.74 -18.32 26.69
N GLN A 35 2.97 -18.25 27.22
CA GLN A 35 3.66 -16.98 27.47
C GLN A 35 4.16 -16.36 26.17
N ILE A 36 4.66 -17.17 25.24
CA ILE A 36 5.07 -16.73 23.90
C ILE A 36 3.85 -16.26 23.10
N THR A 37 2.75 -17.01 23.11
CA THR A 37 1.51 -16.62 22.42
C THR A 37 0.94 -15.32 22.98
N MET A 38 0.97 -15.12 24.30
CA MET A 38 0.55 -13.85 24.90
C MET A 38 1.50 -12.69 24.55
N SER A 39 2.80 -12.95 24.45
CA SER A 39 3.78 -11.93 24.06
C SER A 39 3.64 -11.55 22.58
N ILE A 40 3.35 -12.54 21.72
CA ILE A 40 3.03 -12.35 20.30
C ILE A 40 1.71 -11.60 20.15
N TRP A 41 0.67 -12.00 20.89
CA TRP A 41 -0.63 -11.33 20.92
C TRP A 41 -0.49 -9.86 21.38
N TYR A 42 0.33 -9.62 22.38
CA TYR A 42 0.63 -8.28 22.88
C TYR A 42 1.45 -7.45 21.87
N SER A 43 2.44 -8.05 21.22
CA SER A 43 3.21 -7.41 20.13
C SER A 43 2.30 -7.07 18.95
N PHE A 44 1.41 -7.98 18.58
CA PHE A 44 0.41 -7.79 17.54
C PHE A 44 -0.58 -6.66 17.88
N GLY A 45 -1.05 -6.59 19.12
CA GLY A 45 -1.87 -5.47 19.61
C GLY A 45 -1.16 -4.11 19.53
N ASN A 46 0.15 -4.06 19.78
CA ASN A 46 0.95 -2.86 19.59
C ASN A 46 1.12 -2.49 18.10
N ILE A 47 1.28 -3.48 17.20
CA ILE A 47 1.42 -3.27 15.76
C ILE A 47 0.15 -2.68 15.13
N VAL A 48 -1.03 -3.16 15.55
CA VAL A 48 -2.32 -2.77 14.97
C VAL A 48 -2.83 -1.43 15.53
N GLY A 49 -2.12 -0.82 16.48
CA GLY A 49 -2.44 0.52 16.97
C GLY A 49 -3.73 0.61 17.79
N TYR A 50 -4.28 -0.52 18.24
CA TYR A 50 -5.25 -0.51 19.33
C TYR A 50 -4.50 0.02 20.54
N GLY A 51 -4.72 1.29 20.86
CA GLY A 51 -4.13 2.03 21.96
C GLY A 51 -4.41 1.35 23.29
N VAL A 52 -3.67 0.29 23.55
CA VAL A 52 -3.51 -0.30 24.86
C VAL A 52 -2.79 0.78 25.67
N GLY A 53 -3.51 1.39 26.61
CA GLY A 53 -3.09 2.56 27.39
C GLY A 53 -1.91 2.32 28.33
N PHE A 54 -0.81 1.76 27.84
CA PHE A 54 0.44 1.60 28.56
C PHE A 54 1.45 2.64 28.07
N HIS A 55 1.66 3.67 28.89
CA HIS A 55 2.83 4.53 28.73
C HIS A 55 4.09 3.68 28.92
N VAL A 56 4.84 3.47 27.84
CA VAL A 56 6.10 2.74 27.88
C VAL A 56 7.12 3.59 28.66
N ARG A 57 7.32 3.26 29.94
CA ARG A 57 8.18 4.00 30.86
C ARG A 57 9.68 3.75 30.62
N THR A 58 10.04 2.69 29.90
CA THR A 58 11.44 2.29 29.64
C THR A 58 11.91 2.73 28.24
N ALA A 59 13.17 3.16 28.12
CA ALA A 59 13.73 3.61 26.84
C ALA A 59 13.73 2.51 25.76
N ALA A 60 14.07 1.27 26.15
CA ALA A 60 14.08 0.13 25.23
C ALA A 60 12.68 -0.19 24.67
N GLY A 61 11.63 -0.05 25.47
CA GLY A 61 10.27 -0.29 25.01
C GLY A 61 9.79 0.75 24.00
N ARG A 62 10.25 2.00 24.10
CA ARG A 62 9.95 3.04 23.09
C ARG A 62 10.61 2.72 21.74
N LEU A 63 11.86 2.25 21.75
CA LEU A 63 12.55 1.85 20.52
C LEU A 63 11.86 0.67 19.83
N VAL A 64 11.44 -0.35 20.62
CA VAL A 64 10.67 -1.48 20.08
C VAL A 64 9.33 -1.01 19.53
N ALA A 65 8.62 -0.12 20.23
CA ALA A 65 7.36 0.44 19.74
C ALA A 65 7.54 1.19 18.40
N VAL A 66 8.56 2.04 18.28
CA VAL A 66 8.86 2.75 17.02
C VAL A 66 9.19 1.77 15.89
N GLY A 67 9.99 0.73 16.16
CA GLY A 67 10.28 -0.31 15.18
C GLY A 67 9.03 -1.08 14.73
N LEU A 68 8.12 -1.38 15.65
CA LEU A 68 6.84 -2.04 15.35
C LEU A 68 5.89 -1.13 14.56
N TYR A 69 5.84 0.16 14.86
CA TYR A 69 5.09 1.14 14.06
C TYR A 69 5.67 1.26 12.64
N MET A 70 6.99 1.32 12.51
CA MET A 70 7.66 1.35 11.20
C MET A 70 7.36 0.08 10.40
N LEU A 71 7.43 -1.09 11.03
CA LEU A 71 7.07 -2.37 10.40
C LEU A 71 5.61 -2.38 9.92
N SER A 72 4.69 -1.87 10.75
CA SER A 72 3.27 -1.75 10.40
C SER A 72 3.06 -0.86 9.17
N LEU A 73 3.72 0.30 9.12
CA LEU A 73 3.67 1.20 7.96
C LEU A 73 4.22 0.56 6.69
N ILE A 74 5.31 -0.20 6.78
CA ILE A 74 5.90 -0.92 5.64
C ILE A 74 4.93 -1.99 5.13
N LEU A 75 4.30 -2.77 6.01
CA LEU A 75 3.34 -3.80 5.62
C LEU A 75 2.12 -3.21 4.92
N VAL A 76 1.56 -2.13 5.46
CA VAL A 76 0.44 -1.41 4.83
C VAL A 76 0.88 -0.84 3.49
N ALA A 77 2.06 -0.20 3.41
CA ALA A 77 2.58 0.34 2.17
C ALA A 77 2.83 -0.73 1.11
N SER A 78 3.37 -1.90 1.47
CA SER A 78 3.56 -3.02 0.54
C SER A 78 2.23 -3.60 0.07
N TYR A 79 1.23 -3.71 0.94
CA TYR A 79 -0.11 -4.12 0.55
C TYR A 79 -0.76 -3.09 -0.39
N THR A 80 -0.66 -1.80 -0.07
CA THR A 80 -1.13 -0.71 -0.95
C THR A 80 -0.37 -0.69 -2.28
N ALA A 81 0.93 -1.00 -2.31
CA ALA A 81 1.73 -1.05 -3.52
C ALA A 81 1.36 -2.23 -4.42
N ASN A 82 1.19 -3.43 -3.85
CA ASN A 82 0.73 -4.59 -4.60
C ASN A 82 -0.68 -4.34 -5.18
N LEU A 83 -1.58 -3.76 -4.39
CA LEU A 83 -2.91 -3.35 -4.84
C LEU A 83 -2.87 -2.26 -5.93
N ALA A 84 -2.04 -1.23 -5.76
CA ALA A 84 -1.88 -0.14 -6.71
C ALA A 84 -1.24 -0.59 -8.03
N SER A 85 -0.33 -1.58 -7.96
CA SER A 85 0.25 -2.24 -9.14
C SER A 85 -0.85 -2.87 -9.97
N ASP A 86 -1.74 -3.66 -9.35
CA ASP A 86 -2.85 -4.31 -10.06
C ASP A 86 -3.84 -3.28 -10.65
N LEU A 87 -4.10 -2.19 -9.92
CA LEU A 87 -4.94 -1.09 -10.42
C LEU A 87 -4.32 -0.37 -11.62
N THR A 88 -3.00 -0.17 -11.61
CA THR A 88 -2.28 0.52 -12.70
C THR A 88 -2.14 -0.39 -13.92
N ILE A 89 -1.89 -1.68 -13.72
CA ILE A 89 -1.83 -2.67 -14.80
C ILE A 89 -3.18 -2.75 -15.54
N SER A 90 -4.29 -2.70 -14.81
CA SER A 90 -5.63 -2.74 -15.41
C SER A 90 -5.91 -1.55 -16.32
N LYS A 91 -5.44 -0.34 -15.95
CA LYS A 91 -5.60 0.87 -16.76
C LYS A 91 -4.61 0.96 -17.93
N SER A 92 -3.44 0.32 -17.81
CA SER A 92 -2.39 0.35 -18.84
C SER A 92 -2.71 -0.49 -20.08
N LYS A 93 -3.52 -1.56 -19.93
CA LYS A 93 -3.93 -2.41 -21.07
C LYS A 93 -4.70 -1.69 -22.17
N ASP A 94 -5.31 -0.54 -21.88
CA ASP A 94 -6.09 0.25 -22.83
C ASP A 94 -5.26 1.38 -23.50
N ILE A 95 -3.95 1.47 -23.20
CA ILE A 95 -3.05 2.45 -23.82
C ILE A 95 -2.53 1.88 -25.14
N ILE A 96 -2.77 2.61 -26.23
CA ILE A 96 -2.27 2.27 -27.57
C ILE A 96 -0.73 2.37 -27.55
N SER A 97 -0.04 1.27 -27.85
CA SER A 97 1.42 1.22 -27.82
C SER A 97 2.05 1.37 -29.21
N SER A 98 1.35 0.91 -30.26
CA SER A 98 1.84 0.93 -31.65
C SER A 98 0.68 1.06 -32.64
N ILE A 99 0.99 1.48 -33.88
CA ILE A 99 0.03 1.48 -35.00
C ILE A 99 -0.46 0.06 -35.33
N GLU A 100 0.32 -0.96 -34.95
CA GLU A 100 -0.04 -2.37 -35.06
C GLU A 100 -1.23 -2.73 -34.16
N ASP A 101 -1.39 -2.08 -33.01
CA ASP A 101 -2.54 -2.31 -32.13
C ASP A 101 -3.86 -1.86 -32.79
N ILE A 102 -3.78 -0.81 -33.62
CA ILE A 102 -4.90 -0.30 -34.41
C ILE A 102 -5.25 -1.29 -35.53
N LYS A 103 -4.23 -1.78 -36.25
CA LYS A 103 -4.38 -2.76 -37.33
C LYS A 103 -4.92 -4.11 -36.84
N ASN A 104 -4.54 -4.52 -35.64
CA ASN A 104 -5.01 -5.75 -34.99
C ASN A 104 -6.40 -5.62 -34.36
N GLY A 105 -7.05 -4.45 -34.48
CA GLY A 105 -8.42 -4.25 -34.00
C GLY A 105 -8.57 -4.21 -32.48
N LYS A 106 -7.51 -3.86 -31.73
CA LYS A 106 -7.60 -3.69 -30.26
C LYS A 106 -8.50 -2.52 -29.85
N ILE A 107 -8.73 -1.58 -30.77
CA ILE A 107 -9.62 -0.43 -30.56
C ILE A 107 -10.83 -0.52 -31.48
N SER A 108 -12.00 -0.18 -30.93
CA SER A 108 -13.23 -0.10 -31.72
C SER A 108 -13.16 1.07 -32.71
N PHE A 109 -13.66 0.85 -33.93
CA PHE A 109 -13.67 1.84 -35.02
C PHE A 109 -14.33 3.19 -34.66
N ASN A 110 -15.23 3.18 -33.67
CA ASN A 110 -15.89 4.38 -33.15
C ASN A 110 -14.94 5.35 -32.40
N ARG A 111 -13.75 4.90 -31.99
CA ARG A 111 -12.73 5.73 -31.33
C ARG A 111 -11.70 6.32 -32.30
N ILE A 112 -11.77 5.98 -33.60
CA ILE A 112 -10.84 6.44 -34.63
C ILE A 112 -11.56 7.43 -35.53
N GLY A 113 -11.32 8.73 -35.35
CA GLY A 113 -11.86 9.77 -36.21
C GLY A 113 -10.88 10.15 -37.32
N VAL A 114 -11.29 10.02 -38.59
CA VAL A 114 -10.48 10.45 -39.75
C VAL A 114 -11.28 11.45 -40.58
N PHE A 115 -10.63 12.54 -41.00
CA PHE A 115 -11.24 13.57 -41.85
C PHE A 115 -11.35 13.09 -43.29
N ILE A 116 -12.58 13.12 -43.82
CA ILE A 116 -12.85 12.75 -45.21
C ILE A 116 -12.29 13.79 -46.19
N GLY A 117 -11.76 13.34 -47.33
CA GLY A 117 -11.18 14.17 -48.38
C GLY A 117 -9.79 14.72 -48.07
N THR A 118 -9.09 14.16 -47.08
CA THR A 118 -7.73 14.59 -46.70
C THR A 118 -6.70 13.50 -46.99
N ALA A 119 -5.43 13.90 -47.14
CA ALA A 119 -4.34 12.94 -47.30
C ALA A 119 -4.24 11.92 -46.14
N SER A 120 -4.78 12.26 -44.96
CA SER A 120 -4.86 11.35 -43.81
C SER A 120 -5.84 10.19 -44.03
N GLU A 121 -6.95 10.41 -44.77
CA GLU A 121 -7.88 9.34 -45.17
C GLU A 121 -7.20 8.38 -46.13
N ASP A 122 -6.54 8.91 -47.17
CA ASP A 122 -5.83 8.10 -48.17
C ASP A 122 -4.70 7.27 -47.54
N TYR A 123 -3.96 7.85 -46.60
CA TYR A 123 -2.92 7.15 -45.85
C TYR A 123 -3.50 6.05 -44.95
N TYR A 124 -4.55 6.34 -44.20
CA TYR A 124 -5.19 5.39 -43.29
C TYR A 124 -5.76 4.18 -44.03
N LEU A 125 -6.46 4.43 -45.14
CA LEU A 125 -7.01 3.36 -45.98
C LEU A 125 -5.91 2.50 -46.61
N ARG A 126 -4.79 3.11 -47.03
CA ARG A 126 -3.69 2.40 -47.66
C ARG A 126 -2.88 1.54 -46.68
N GLU A 127 -2.51 2.10 -45.53
CA GLU A 127 -1.51 1.50 -44.64
C GLU A 127 -2.12 0.73 -43.47
N ILE A 128 -3.25 1.21 -42.94
CA ILE A 128 -3.80 0.74 -41.66
C ILE A 128 -5.02 -0.17 -41.88
N SER A 129 -5.95 0.24 -42.75
CA SER A 129 -7.27 -0.39 -42.88
C SER A 129 -7.43 -1.25 -44.14
N SER A 130 -6.39 -1.39 -44.97
CA SER A 130 -6.40 -2.17 -46.21
C SER A 130 -7.66 -1.94 -47.07
N ASP A 131 -7.94 -0.67 -47.37
CA ASP A 131 -9.08 -0.18 -48.17
C ASP A 131 -10.48 -0.34 -47.55
N ASN A 132 -10.58 -0.82 -46.30
CA ASN A 132 -11.84 -0.87 -45.56
C ASN A 132 -12.11 0.46 -44.84
N LYS A 133 -13.31 1.02 -44.96
CA LYS A 133 -13.73 2.24 -44.23
C LYS A 133 -14.13 1.96 -42.78
N SER A 134 -13.19 1.44 -42.00
CA SER A 134 -13.38 1.14 -40.59
C SER A 134 -12.89 2.28 -39.69
N TYR A 135 -13.47 3.46 -39.86
CA TYR A 135 -13.23 4.67 -39.05
C TYR A 135 -14.51 5.50 -38.95
N TYR A 136 -14.56 6.38 -37.96
CA TYR A 136 -15.62 7.38 -37.84
C TYR A 136 -15.34 8.58 -38.77
N PRO A 137 -16.19 8.86 -39.76
CA PRO A 137 -15.94 9.90 -40.74
C PRO A 137 -16.19 11.29 -40.15
N LEU A 138 -15.13 12.08 -40.00
CA LEU A 138 -15.22 13.46 -39.54
C LEU A 138 -15.43 14.40 -40.72
N LYS A 139 -16.59 15.06 -40.76
CA LYS A 139 -16.96 16.03 -41.81
C LYS A 139 -16.61 17.48 -41.45
N THR A 140 -16.61 17.80 -40.15
CA THR A 140 -16.47 19.17 -39.64
C THR A 140 -15.68 19.17 -38.33
N ARG A 141 -14.86 20.19 -38.08
CA ARG A 141 -14.10 20.33 -36.83
C ARG A 141 -14.95 20.36 -35.56
N GLN A 142 -16.22 20.80 -35.64
CA GLN A 142 -17.15 20.71 -34.51
C GLN A 142 -17.48 19.26 -34.12
N GLY A 143 -17.50 18.33 -35.07
CA GLY A 143 -17.78 16.91 -34.78
C GLY A 143 -16.69 16.20 -33.96
N LEU A 144 -15.53 16.83 -33.73
CA LEU A 144 -14.47 16.32 -32.85
C LEU A 144 -14.82 16.41 -31.36
N TYR A 145 -15.74 17.30 -30.97
CA TYR A 145 -16.10 17.56 -29.58
C TYR A 145 -17.42 16.91 -29.16
N ASP A 146 -18.21 16.44 -30.14
CA ASP A 146 -19.53 15.85 -29.95
C ASP A 146 -19.53 14.31 -29.93
N SER A 147 -18.34 13.67 -29.90
CA SER A 147 -18.16 12.19 -29.97
C SER A 147 -17.65 11.57 -28.67
#